data_AF-A0A813DZF9-F1
#
_entry.id   AF-A0A813DZF9-F1
#
_cell.length_a   1.000
_cell.length_b   1.000
_cell.length_c   1.000
_cell.angle_alpha   90.00
_cell.angle_beta   90.00
_cell.angle_gamma   90.00
#
_symmetry.space_group_name_H-M   'P 1'
#
loop_
_entity.id
_entity.type
_entity.pdbx_description
1 polymer ?
#
loop_
_entity_poly.entity_id
_entity_poly.type
_entity_poly.pdbx_seq_one_letter_code
_entity_poly.pdbx_strand_id
1 'polypeptide(L)'
;AQPLRADGAFVGVSGFGYGGTNSHALAYGKNVLTSRGESQKHLFNAIVRKVRTAAAPEVRMDAESFEHWTSTGVPHLSVRSGQTFRVELQAGGRALWVEAKSPPLAAAGRFHLQGSFNLWGLTPMEASAEQPGLFTSTLTVGASGQESFQVAVNGDPDCVLHPSHPRCTRKAAQV
;
A
#
# COMPACT_ATOMS: atom_id res chain seq x y z
N ALA A 1 26.47 17.08 -7.49
CA ALA A 1 25.23 17.49 -6.80
C ALA A 1 24.40 16.24 -6.53
N GLN A 2 24.09 15.95 -5.26
CA GLN A 2 23.30 14.78 -4.89
C GLN A 2 21.85 15.01 -5.35
N PRO A 3 21.18 14.05 -6.01
CA PRO A 3 19.80 14.25 -6.44
C PRO A 3 18.90 14.41 -5.20
N LEU A 4 18.23 15.57 -5.11
CA LEU A 4 17.21 15.82 -4.10
C LEU A 4 16.15 14.72 -4.18
N ARG A 5 15.96 13.98 -3.08
CA ARG A 5 14.84 13.05 -2.93
C ARG A 5 13.54 13.82 -3.17
N ALA A 6 12.62 13.23 -3.94
CA ALA A 6 11.42 13.88 -4.51
C ALA A 6 10.54 14.67 -3.51
N ASP A 7 10.66 14.41 -2.20
CA ASP A 7 9.86 15.02 -1.14
C ASP A 7 10.59 16.10 -0.32
N GLY A 8 11.83 16.45 -0.68
CA GLY A 8 12.58 17.52 -0.04
C GLY A 8 12.18 18.90 -0.58
N ALA A 9 11.90 19.84 0.31
CA ALA A 9 11.84 21.27 0.00
C ALA A 9 12.98 22.00 0.72
N PHE A 10 13.48 23.08 0.12
CA PHE A 10 14.40 23.98 0.78
C PHE A 10 13.93 25.43 0.61
N VAL A 11 14.24 26.25 1.61
CA VAL A 11 14.05 27.70 1.57
C VAL A 11 15.38 28.33 1.95
N GLY A 12 15.84 29.27 1.14
CA GLY A 12 17.04 30.04 1.40
C GLY A 12 16.71 31.50 1.70
N VAL A 13 17.36 32.08 2.70
CA VAL A 13 17.35 33.53 2.93
C VAL A 13 18.78 34.03 2.80
N SER A 14 18.98 35.04 1.96
CA SER A 14 20.27 35.72 1.83
C SER A 14 20.15 37.13 2.39
N GLY A 15 21.00 37.47 3.35
CA GLY A 15 21.15 38.83 3.86
C GLY A 15 22.36 39.49 3.21
N PHE A 16 22.18 40.67 2.62
CA PHE A 16 23.26 41.53 2.18
C PHE A 16 23.45 42.64 3.21
N GLY A 17 24.60 42.65 3.89
CA GLY A 17 24.97 43.67 4.87
C GLY A 17 25.78 44.82 4.25
N TYR A 18 25.61 46.02 4.78
CA TYR A 18 26.46 47.17 4.42
C TYR A 18 27.84 46.99 5.08
N GLY A 19 28.91 47.02 4.28
CA GLY A 19 30.28 46.72 4.76
C GLY A 19 30.88 45.39 4.26
N GLY A 20 30.19 44.68 3.35
CA GLY A 20 30.74 43.50 2.66
C GLY A 20 30.47 42.15 3.34
N THR A 21 29.73 42.12 4.44
CA THR A 21 29.33 40.86 5.10
C THR A 21 27.99 40.38 4.56
N ASN A 22 27.99 39.22 3.91
CA ASN A 22 26.77 38.53 3.47
C ASN A 22 26.50 37.34 4.38
N SER A 23 25.23 37.13 4.75
CA SER A 23 24.78 35.94 5.47
C SER A 23 23.87 35.11 4.57
N HIS A 24 23.97 33.79 4.68
CA HIS A 24 23.11 32.88 3.94
C HIS A 24 22.63 31.78 4.88
N ALA A 25 21.31 31.56 4.91
CA ALA A 25 20.70 30.49 5.68
C ALA A 25 19.88 29.61 4.74
N LEU A 26 20.09 28.29 4.84
CA LEU A 26 19.34 27.28 4.10
C LEU A 26 18.58 26.42 5.11
N ALA A 27 17.25 26.41 5.01
CA ALA A 27 16.40 25.50 5.74
C ALA A 27 15.96 24.36 4.82
N TYR A 28 16.07 23.12 5.29
CA TYR A 28 15.58 21.93 4.59
C TYR A 28 14.38 21.37 5.35
N GLY A 29 13.35 20.97 4.63
CA GLY A 29 12.12 20.44 5.23
C GLY A 29 11.38 19.49 4.32
N LYS A 30 10.41 18.77 4.89
CA LYS A 30 9.48 17.95 4.11
C LYS A 30 8.56 18.87 3.33
N ASN A 31 8.43 18.61 2.04
CA ASN A 31 7.50 19.33 1.17
C ASN A 31 6.06 18.98 1.56
N VAL A 32 5.35 19.92 2.21
CA VAL A 32 3.95 19.72 2.66
C VAL A 32 2.94 20.49 1.81
N LEU A 33 3.39 21.36 0.91
CA LEU A 33 2.57 22.40 0.28
C LEU A 33 2.64 22.41 -1.25
N THR A 34 3.76 22.02 -1.87
CA THR A 34 3.87 22.04 -3.33
C THR A 34 3.50 20.69 -3.93
N SER A 35 2.83 20.71 -5.09
CA SER A 35 2.31 19.57 -5.85
C SER A 35 3.32 18.45 -6.19
N ARG A 36 4.60 18.66 -5.88
CA ARG A 36 5.67 17.67 -6.07
C ARG A 36 5.69 16.58 -4.98
N GLY A 37 5.15 16.84 -3.79
CA GLY A 37 5.01 15.85 -2.70
C GLY A 37 3.69 15.06 -2.70
N GLU A 38 2.88 15.20 -3.75
CA GLU A 38 1.46 14.84 -3.72
C GLU A 38 1.10 13.56 -4.48
N SER A 39 2.09 12.83 -5.04
CA SER A 39 1.80 11.66 -5.90
C SER A 39 0.92 10.60 -5.22
N GLN A 40 0.95 10.51 -3.89
CA GLN A 40 0.17 9.52 -3.12
C GLN A 40 -1.28 9.95 -2.85
N LYS A 41 -1.56 11.23 -2.58
CA LYS A 41 -2.94 11.70 -2.31
C LYS A 41 -3.82 11.61 -3.56
N HIS A 42 -3.22 11.78 -4.73
CA HIS A 42 -3.92 11.62 -6.01
C HIS A 42 -4.21 10.16 -6.33
N LEU A 43 -3.42 9.19 -5.86
CA LEU A 43 -3.63 7.78 -6.20
C LEU A 43 -4.92 7.24 -5.59
N PHE A 44 -5.14 7.45 -4.28
CA PHE A 44 -6.38 7.02 -3.63
C PHE A 44 -7.60 7.70 -4.26
N ASN A 45 -7.54 9.02 -4.46
CA ASN A 45 -8.63 9.76 -5.11
C ASN A 45 -8.88 9.32 -6.55
N ALA A 46 -7.82 9.00 -7.30
CA ALA A 46 -7.92 8.47 -8.66
C ALA A 46 -8.52 7.05 -8.68
N ILE A 47 -8.14 6.19 -7.74
CA ILE A 47 -8.75 4.86 -7.56
C ILE A 47 -10.22 5.01 -7.20
N VAL A 48 -10.56 5.82 -6.19
CA VAL A 48 -11.95 6.09 -5.81
C VAL A 48 -12.76 6.66 -6.99
N ARG A 49 -12.18 7.57 -7.77
CA ARG A 49 -12.83 8.11 -8.97
C ARG A 49 -13.05 7.04 -10.04
N LYS A 50 -12.07 6.18 -10.30
CA LYS A 50 -12.19 5.06 -11.25
C LYS A 50 -13.24 4.05 -10.79
N VAL A 51 -13.27 3.74 -9.49
CA VAL A 51 -14.27 2.86 -8.89
C VAL A 51 -15.68 3.47 -8.97
N ARG A 52 -15.83 4.77 -8.71
CA ARG A 52 -17.12 5.48 -8.86
C ARG A 52 -17.61 5.58 -10.31
N THR A 53 -16.69 5.56 -11.27
CA THR A 53 -17.00 5.62 -12.72
C THR A 53 -16.98 4.24 -13.37
N ALA A 54 -16.82 3.18 -12.58
CA ALA A 54 -16.82 1.81 -13.08
C ALA A 54 -18.20 1.46 -13.65
N ALA A 55 -18.22 0.58 -14.65
CA ALA A 55 -19.45 0.08 -15.23
C ALA A 55 -20.34 -0.59 -14.15
N ALA A 56 -21.66 -0.60 -14.38
CA ALA A 56 -22.60 -1.23 -13.47
C ALA A 56 -22.16 -2.68 -13.17
N PRO A 57 -22.24 -3.11 -11.90
CA PRO A 57 -21.80 -4.43 -11.51
C PRO A 57 -22.65 -5.50 -12.18
N GLU A 58 -22.02 -6.63 -12.50
CA GLU A 58 -22.72 -7.78 -13.03
C GLU A 58 -23.42 -8.49 -11.86
N VAL A 59 -24.73 -8.69 -11.98
CA VAL A 59 -25.52 -9.49 -11.05
C VAL A 59 -25.83 -10.81 -11.73
N ARG A 60 -25.33 -11.91 -11.17
CA ARG A 60 -25.60 -13.25 -11.66
C ARG A 60 -26.67 -13.89 -10.79
N MET A 61 -27.73 -14.34 -11.46
CA MET A 61 -28.85 -15.04 -10.85
C MET A 61 -28.53 -16.54 -10.80
N ASP A 62 -27.50 -16.90 -10.05
CA ASP A 62 -26.99 -18.28 -10.00
C ASP A 62 -27.94 -19.23 -9.23
N ALA A 63 -28.98 -18.69 -8.58
CA ALA A 63 -29.92 -19.43 -7.74
C ALA A 63 -31.33 -18.83 -7.79
N GLU A 64 -32.32 -19.65 -7.38
CA GLU A 64 -33.73 -19.26 -7.34
C GLU A 64 -34.04 -18.19 -6.29
N SER A 65 -33.26 -18.14 -5.20
CA SER A 65 -33.37 -17.11 -4.17
C SER A 65 -32.46 -15.92 -4.46
N PHE A 66 -33.01 -14.71 -4.36
CA PHE A 66 -32.25 -13.46 -4.53
C PHE A 66 -31.13 -13.28 -3.51
N GLU A 67 -31.20 -13.97 -2.36
CA GLU A 67 -30.17 -13.96 -1.31
C GLU A 67 -28.88 -14.67 -1.74
N HIS A 68 -28.95 -15.51 -2.77
CA HIS A 68 -27.84 -16.27 -3.30
C HIS A 68 -27.32 -15.70 -4.63
N TRP A 69 -27.85 -14.55 -5.06
CA TRP A 69 -27.34 -13.89 -6.25
C TRP A 69 -25.95 -13.32 -5.97
N THR A 70 -25.02 -13.60 -6.88
CA THR A 70 -23.67 -13.08 -6.77
C THR A 70 -23.58 -11.76 -7.52
N SER A 71 -22.91 -10.77 -6.92
CA SER A 71 -22.64 -9.48 -7.58
C SER A 71 -21.15 -9.21 -7.58
N THR A 72 -20.63 -8.74 -8.71
CA THR A 72 -19.25 -8.27 -8.78
C THR A 72 -19.06 -6.90 -8.12
N GLY A 73 -20.16 -6.22 -7.77
CA GLY A 73 -20.18 -4.86 -7.24
C GLY A 73 -19.91 -4.76 -5.75
N VAL A 74 -20.11 -3.55 -5.22
CA VAL A 74 -20.01 -3.30 -3.78
C VAL A 74 -21.05 -4.20 -3.08
N PRO A 75 -20.62 -5.04 -2.12
CA PRO A 75 -21.54 -5.88 -1.34
C PRO A 75 -22.35 -4.98 -0.39
N HIS A 76 -23.43 -4.38 -0.89
CA HIS A 76 -24.21 -3.38 -0.16
C HIS A 76 -25.10 -3.98 0.94
N LEU A 77 -25.39 -5.29 0.88
CA LEU A 77 -26.28 -5.98 1.84
C LEU A 77 -25.54 -6.62 3.02
N SER A 78 -24.23 -6.88 2.89
CA SER A 78 -23.46 -7.65 3.89
C SER A 78 -22.31 -6.88 4.54
N VAL A 79 -22.14 -5.59 4.22
CA VAL A 79 -21.06 -4.77 4.78
C VAL A 79 -21.29 -4.46 6.26
N ARG A 80 -20.40 -4.97 7.10
CA ARG A 80 -20.29 -4.63 8.53
C ARG A 80 -19.14 -3.65 8.75
N SER A 81 -19.28 -2.78 9.75
CA SER A 81 -18.19 -1.90 10.17
C SER A 81 -16.94 -2.72 10.53
N GLY A 82 -15.79 -2.39 9.95
CA GLY A 82 -14.52 -3.10 10.16
C GLY A 82 -14.16 -4.14 9.08
N GLN A 83 -15.03 -4.41 8.11
CA GLN A 83 -14.67 -5.24 6.96
C GLN A 83 -13.75 -4.48 5.99
N THR A 84 -12.72 -5.17 5.50
CA THR A 84 -11.79 -4.64 4.50
C THR A 84 -12.06 -5.36 3.19
N PHE A 85 -11.97 -4.64 2.07
CA PHE A 85 -12.19 -5.21 0.74
C PHE A 85 -10.98 -4.96 -0.16
N ARG A 86 -10.57 -5.98 -0.90
CA ARG A 86 -9.66 -5.84 -2.04
C ARG A 86 -10.49 -5.44 -3.25
N VAL A 87 -10.08 -4.36 -3.91
CA VAL A 87 -10.73 -3.86 -5.13
C VAL A 87 -9.82 -4.10 -6.31
N GLU A 88 -10.27 -4.91 -7.27
CA GLU A 88 -9.56 -5.17 -8.50
C GLU A 88 -10.24 -4.46 -9.66
N LEU A 89 -9.47 -3.64 -10.40
CA LEU A 89 -9.95 -2.99 -11.62
C LEU A 89 -9.63 -3.89 -12.81
N GLN A 90 -10.66 -4.44 -13.44
CA GLN A 90 -10.54 -5.29 -14.62
C GLN A 90 -10.48 -4.47 -15.91
N ALA A 91 -10.02 -5.11 -16.99
CA ALA A 91 -10.13 -4.56 -18.34
C ALA A 91 -11.61 -4.24 -18.66
N GLY A 92 -11.86 -3.08 -19.25
CA GLY A 92 -13.22 -2.59 -19.51
C GLY A 92 -13.82 -1.74 -18.39
N GLY A 93 -13.04 -1.37 -17.37
CA GLY A 93 -13.47 -0.42 -16.34
C GLY A 93 -14.44 -1.02 -15.32
N ARG A 94 -14.47 -2.34 -15.17
CA ARG A 94 -15.24 -3.03 -14.12
C ARG A 94 -14.41 -3.10 -12.84
N ALA A 95 -15.07 -2.94 -11.70
CA ALA A 95 -14.46 -3.14 -10.39
C ALA A 95 -15.01 -4.42 -9.77
N LEU A 96 -14.11 -5.33 -9.38
CA LEU A 96 -14.43 -6.51 -8.58
C LEU A 96 -14.10 -6.23 -7.12
N TRP A 97 -15.07 -6.46 -6.25
CA TRP A 97 -14.91 -6.31 -4.80
C TRP A 97 -14.81 -7.69 -4.17
N VAL A 98 -13.68 -7.97 -3.52
CA VAL A 98 -13.45 -9.22 -2.79
C VAL A 98 -13.25 -8.89 -1.32
N GLU A 99 -13.97 -9.55 -0.42
CA GLU A 99 -13.76 -9.37 1.02
C GLU A 99 -12.35 -9.84 1.39
N ALA A 100 -11.55 -8.92 1.94
CA ALA A 100 -10.20 -9.22 2.40
C ALA A 100 -10.30 -9.86 3.79
N LYS A 101 -9.87 -11.11 3.90
CA LYS A 101 -9.78 -11.80 5.19
C LYS A 101 -8.61 -11.21 5.97
N SER A 102 -8.89 -10.59 7.12
CA SER A 102 -7.84 -10.25 8.07
C SER A 102 -7.56 -11.47 8.94
N PRO A 103 -6.36 -12.08 8.87
CA PRO A 103 -6.06 -13.26 9.67
C PRO A 103 -5.95 -12.91 11.15
N PRO A 104 -6.49 -13.74 12.06
CA PRO A 104 -6.12 -13.68 13.46
C PRO A 104 -4.63 -14.07 13.60
N LEU A 105 -3.77 -13.08 13.82
CA LEU A 105 -2.31 -13.24 13.96
C LEU A 105 -1.92 -14.30 15.00
N ALA A 106 -2.73 -14.48 16.05
CA ALA A 106 -2.49 -15.46 17.12
C ALA A 106 -2.50 -16.92 16.65
N ALA A 107 -3.12 -17.23 15.50
CA ALA A 107 -3.19 -18.57 14.94
C ALA A 107 -2.27 -18.77 13.71
N ALA A 108 -1.45 -17.78 13.37
CA ALA A 108 -0.55 -17.83 12.22
C ALA A 108 0.71 -18.62 12.57
N GLY A 109 0.91 -19.80 11.94
CA GLY A 109 2.09 -20.64 12.16
C GLY A 109 3.18 -20.47 11.09
N ARG A 110 2.82 -19.94 9.92
CA ARG A 110 3.73 -19.77 8.78
C ARG A 110 3.48 -18.45 8.09
N PHE A 111 4.54 -17.79 7.65
CA PHE A 111 4.48 -16.55 6.88
C PHE A 111 5.24 -16.69 5.57
N HIS A 112 4.73 -16.05 4.53
CA HIS A 112 5.37 -16.01 3.22
C HIS A 112 5.46 -14.57 2.77
N LEU A 113 6.56 -14.20 2.14
CA LEU A 113 6.75 -12.91 1.51
C LEU A 113 6.34 -12.99 0.03
N GLN A 114 5.53 -12.04 -0.41
CA GLN A 114 5.20 -11.85 -1.81
C GLN A 114 5.41 -10.40 -2.22
N GLY A 115 5.89 -10.14 -3.43
CA GLY A 115 6.15 -8.78 -3.86
C GLY A 115 6.68 -8.66 -5.28
N SER A 116 7.04 -7.44 -5.68
CA SER A 116 7.56 -7.19 -7.03
C SER A 116 8.85 -7.96 -7.35
N PHE A 117 9.67 -8.25 -6.34
CA PHE A 117 10.95 -8.95 -6.47
C PHE A 117 10.81 -10.45 -6.79
N ASN A 118 9.62 -11.05 -6.61
CA ASN A 118 9.36 -12.46 -6.92
C ASN A 118 8.09 -12.64 -7.76
N LEU A 119 7.73 -11.62 -8.54
CA LEU A 119 6.52 -11.60 -9.39
C LEU A 119 5.23 -11.93 -8.60
N TRP A 120 5.15 -11.48 -7.36
CA TRP A 120 4.06 -11.76 -6.42
C TRP A 120 3.87 -13.25 -6.09
N GLY A 121 4.93 -14.05 -6.25
CA GLY A 121 4.96 -15.43 -5.77
C GLY A 121 5.08 -15.53 -4.25
N LEU A 122 4.78 -16.70 -3.69
CA LEU A 122 4.92 -16.96 -2.25
C LEU A 122 6.32 -17.49 -1.94
N THR A 123 7.13 -16.71 -1.23
CA THR A 123 8.44 -17.12 -0.73
C THR A 123 8.36 -17.35 0.78
N PRO A 124 8.67 -18.56 1.31
CA PRO A 124 8.55 -18.84 2.74
C PRO A 124 9.52 -17.98 3.57
N MET A 125 9.05 -17.56 4.76
CA MET A 125 9.88 -16.87 5.76
C MET A 125 10.39 -17.87 6.80
N GLU A 126 11.59 -17.61 7.33
CA GLU A 126 12.25 -18.46 8.33
C GLU A 126 11.86 -18.01 9.73
N ALA A 127 11.32 -18.93 10.53
CA ALA A 127 11.03 -18.69 11.94
C ALA A 127 12.35 -18.66 12.73
N SER A 128 12.53 -17.67 13.59
CA SER A 128 13.67 -17.60 14.49
C SER A 128 13.57 -18.69 15.56
N ALA A 129 14.63 -19.49 15.72
CA ALA A 129 14.73 -20.46 16.81
C ALA A 129 14.95 -19.78 18.17
N GLU A 130 15.52 -18.57 18.18
CA GLU A 130 15.86 -17.83 19.40
C GLU A 130 14.68 -16.99 19.93
N GLN A 131 13.84 -16.47 19.03
CA GLN A 131 12.75 -15.58 19.39
C GLN A 131 11.42 -16.09 18.80
N PRO A 132 10.55 -16.71 19.63
CA PRO A 132 9.23 -17.14 19.21
C PRO A 132 8.40 -15.99 18.62
N GLY A 133 7.75 -16.25 17.49
CA GLY A 133 6.95 -15.25 16.77
C GLY A 133 7.74 -14.30 15.87
N LEU A 134 9.08 -14.36 15.87
CA LEU A 134 9.89 -13.62 14.91
C LEU A 134 10.09 -14.46 13.64
N PHE A 135 9.76 -13.87 12.49
CA PHE A 135 9.99 -14.45 11.18
C PHE A 135 10.86 -13.50 10.36
N THR A 136 11.84 -14.07 9.64
CA THR A 136 12.80 -13.31 8.87
C THR A 136 12.87 -13.81 7.43
N SER A 137 13.18 -12.91 6.51
CA SER A 137 13.43 -13.23 5.10
C SER A 137 14.36 -12.18 4.53
N THR A 138 15.27 -12.61 3.65
CA THR A 138 16.21 -11.72 2.98
C THR A 138 15.81 -11.61 1.51
N LEU A 139 15.68 -10.39 1.01
CA LEU A 139 15.40 -10.11 -0.39
C LEU A 139 16.44 -9.16 -0.96
N THR A 140 16.63 -9.23 -2.28
CA THR A 140 17.48 -8.28 -3.01
C THR A 140 16.60 -7.23 -3.66
N VAL A 141 16.88 -5.95 -3.39
CA VAL A 141 16.19 -4.82 -4.02
C VAL A 141 16.78 -4.61 -5.42
N GLY A 142 15.92 -4.52 -6.43
CA GLY A 142 16.34 -4.32 -7.82
C GLY A 142 16.94 -2.94 -8.09
N ALA A 143 17.33 -2.71 -9.36
CA ALA A 143 17.97 -1.46 -9.81
C ALA A 143 17.11 -0.19 -9.62
N SER A 144 15.80 -0.34 -9.44
CA SER A 144 14.88 0.76 -9.10
C SER A 144 15.15 1.36 -7.70
N GLY A 145 15.82 0.59 -6.82
CA GLY A 145 15.97 0.93 -5.41
C GLY A 145 14.66 0.87 -4.61
N GLN A 146 13.58 0.31 -5.18
CA GLN A 146 12.27 0.24 -4.56
C GLN A 146 11.56 -1.07 -4.91
N GLU A 147 11.00 -1.74 -3.90
CA GLU A 147 10.18 -2.94 -4.04
C GLU A 147 8.85 -2.77 -3.28
N SER A 148 7.79 -3.38 -3.79
CA SER A 148 6.51 -3.52 -3.09
C SER A 148 6.38 -4.94 -2.55
N PHE A 149 5.85 -5.10 -1.34
CA PHE A 149 5.68 -6.42 -0.73
C PHE A 149 4.44 -6.49 0.16
N GLN A 150 4.01 -7.72 0.43
CA GLN A 150 3.00 -8.12 1.40
C GLN A 150 3.47 -9.41 2.07
N VAL A 151 2.94 -9.70 3.26
CA VAL A 151 3.22 -10.93 3.99
C VAL A 151 1.96 -11.79 4.01
N ALA A 152 1.94 -12.88 3.26
CA ALA A 152 0.86 -13.85 3.25
C ALA A 152 0.93 -14.77 4.49
N VAL A 153 -0.23 -15.03 5.09
CA VAL A 153 -0.36 -15.83 6.30
C VAL A 153 -0.76 -17.27 5.92
N ASN A 154 -0.08 -18.24 6.51
CA ASN A 154 -0.31 -19.68 6.33
C ASN A 154 -0.27 -20.17 4.87
N GLY A 155 0.36 -19.41 3.97
CA GLY A 155 0.46 -19.74 2.54
C GLY A 155 -0.78 -19.36 1.73
N ASP A 156 -1.70 -18.58 2.30
CA ASP A 156 -2.87 -18.05 1.60
C ASP A 156 -2.52 -16.65 1.02
N PRO A 157 -2.46 -16.49 -0.31
CA PRO A 157 -2.12 -15.22 -0.96
C PRO A 157 -3.18 -14.13 -0.79
N ASP A 158 -4.42 -14.49 -0.41
CA ASP A 158 -5.50 -13.54 -0.16
C ASP A 158 -5.56 -13.10 1.31
N CYS A 159 -4.85 -13.82 2.19
CA CYS A 159 -4.79 -13.56 3.62
C CYS A 159 -3.47 -12.87 3.98
N VAL A 160 -3.42 -11.56 3.76
CA VAL A 160 -2.16 -10.80 3.77
C VAL A 160 -2.08 -9.76 4.87
N LEU A 161 -0.85 -9.52 5.31
CA LEU A 161 -0.44 -8.43 6.17
C LEU A 161 0.36 -7.44 5.33
N HIS A 162 0.15 -6.15 5.58
CA HIS A 162 0.92 -5.10 4.96
C HIS A 162 1.04 -3.91 5.92
N PRO A 163 2.06 -3.06 5.77
CA PRO A 163 2.12 -1.83 6.54
C PRO A 163 0.85 -0.99 6.37
N SER A 164 0.42 -0.33 7.44
CA SER A 164 -0.71 0.63 7.45
C SER A 164 -0.60 1.76 6.43
N HIS A 165 0.62 2.05 5.94
CA HIS A 165 0.88 3.10 4.96
C HIS A 165 1.55 2.51 3.71
N PRO A 166 1.00 2.74 2.51
CA PRO A 166 1.65 2.35 1.28
C PRO A 166 2.99 3.09 1.12
N ARG A 167 3.99 2.42 0.54
CA ARG A 167 5.36 2.96 0.32
C ARG A 167 6.00 3.52 1.60
N CYS A 168 5.75 2.88 2.74
CA CYS A 168 6.31 3.28 4.02
C CYS A 168 7.85 3.23 3.99
N THR A 169 8.52 4.36 4.24
CA THR A 169 10.00 4.43 4.33
C THR A 169 10.53 4.13 5.73
N ARG A 170 9.66 3.74 6.68
CA ARG A 170 10.05 3.43 8.05
C ARG A 170 10.50 1.97 8.13
N LYS A 171 11.50 1.71 8.98
CA LYS A 171 12.00 0.36 9.26
C LYS A 171 10.97 -0.52 10.00
N ALA A 172 10.03 0.11 10.70
CA ALA A 172 8.94 -0.55 11.41
C ALA A 172 7.65 0.26 11.22
N ALA A 173 6.53 -0.45 11.06
CA ALA A 173 5.20 0.13 10.93
C ALA A 173 4.19 -0.80 11.59
N GLN A 174 3.10 -0.23 12.09
CA GLN A 174 1.94 -1.02 12.47
C GLN A 174 1.34 -1.64 11.21
N VAL A 175 1.01 -2.92 11.36
CA VAL A 175 0.27 -3.76 10.42
C VAL A 175 -1.21 -3.59 10.74
#